data_AF-A0A131Z6I3-F1
#
_entry.id   AF-A0A131Z6I3-F1
#
_cell.length_a   1.000
_cell.length_b   1.000
_cell.length_c   1.000
_cell.angle_alpha   90.00
_cell.angle_beta   90.00
_cell.angle_gamma   90.00
#
_symmetry.space_group_name_H-M   'P 1'
#
loop_
_entity.id
_entity.type
_entity.pdbx_description
1 polymer ?
#
loop_
_entity_poly.entity_id
_entity_poly.type
_entity_poly.pdbx_seq_one_letter_code
_entity_poly.pdbx_strand_id
1 'polypeptide(L)'
;MPAFTVLVVALIVSTMVYCRVLESATIYLNRGHCRHRNGTIKNGETRNIKRPCARATCSGGNLVFQMCNLVTNTDDKCQVVKGKGRYPECCPRLYCS
;
A
#
# COMPACT_ATOMS: atom_id res chain seq x y z
N MET A 1 55.67 1.93 -2.91
CA MET A 1 54.75 0.96 -3.55
C MET A 1 53.61 0.41 -2.66
N PRO A 2 53.68 0.31 -1.31
CA PRO A 2 52.60 -0.32 -0.52
C PRO A 2 51.39 0.60 -0.24
N ALA A 3 51.56 1.93 -0.25
CA ALA A 3 50.47 2.86 0.05
C ALA A 3 49.35 2.83 -1.01
N PHE A 4 49.73 2.69 -2.29
CA PHE A 4 48.77 2.66 -3.40
C PHE A 4 47.91 1.39 -3.36
N THR A 5 48.52 0.24 -3.05
CA THR A 5 47.79 -1.03 -2.91
C THR A 5 46.84 -1.02 -1.72
N VAL A 6 47.24 -0.41 -0.59
CA VAL A 6 46.37 -0.28 0.60
C VAL A 6 45.15 0.59 0.31
N LEU A 7 45.34 1.72 -0.40
CA LEU A 7 44.25 2.60 -0.81
C LEU A 7 43.25 1.91 -1.73
N VAL A 8 43.74 1.17 -2.72
CA VAL A 8 42.89 0.43 -3.67
C VAL A 8 42.10 -0.65 -2.94
N VAL A 9 42.72 -1.41 -2.04
CA VAL A 9 42.03 -2.44 -1.25
C VAL A 9 40.96 -1.82 -0.34
N ALA A 10 41.25 -0.69 0.33
CA ALA A 10 40.28 -0.01 1.17
C ALA A 10 39.05 0.48 0.39
N LEU A 11 39.25 0.99 -0.83
CA LEU A 11 38.15 1.40 -1.71
C LEU A 11 37.29 0.21 -2.16
N ILE A 12 37.93 -0.92 -2.51
CA ILE A 12 37.21 -2.14 -2.90
C ILE A 12 36.39 -2.70 -1.74
N VAL A 13 36.95 -2.74 -0.52
CA VAL A 13 36.24 -3.22 0.67
C VAL A 13 35.07 -2.29 1.01
N SER A 14 35.29 -0.97 0.97
CA SER A 14 34.25 0.02 1.22
C SER A 14 33.09 -0.12 0.21
N THR A 15 33.39 -0.17 -1.08
CA THR A 15 32.37 -0.32 -2.13
C THR A 15 31.61 -1.63 -2.04
N MET A 16 32.27 -2.76 -1.73
CA MET A 16 31.61 -4.05 -1.48
C MET A 16 30.62 -3.98 -0.30
N VAL A 17 31.01 -3.33 0.80
CA VAL A 17 30.13 -3.14 1.97
C VAL A 17 28.93 -2.25 1.62
N TYR A 18 29.17 -1.13 0.93
CA TYR A 18 28.08 -0.23 0.48
C TYR A 18 27.10 -0.93 -0.47
N CYS A 19 27.57 -1.74 -1.43
CA CYS A 19 26.71 -2.49 -2.35
C CYS A 19 25.80 -3.48 -1.62
N ARG A 20 26.34 -4.24 -0.65
CA ARG A 20 25.56 -5.22 0.12
C ARG A 20 24.46 -4.57 0.98
N VAL A 21 24.74 -3.41 1.56
CA VAL A 21 23.76 -2.63 2.35
C VAL A 21 22.61 -2.13 1.46
N LEU A 22 22.92 -1.64 0.26
CA LEU A 22 21.93 -1.16 -0.71
C LEU A 22 21.03 -2.27 -1.23
N GLU A 23 21.58 -3.44 -1.57
CA GLU A 23 20.80 -4.63 -1.96
C GLU A 23 19.83 -5.06 -0.85
N SER A 24 20.29 -5.04 0.40
CA SER A 24 19.46 -5.40 1.55
C SER A 24 18.26 -4.45 1.66
N ALA A 25 18.50 -3.14 1.61
CA ALA A 25 17.44 -2.13 1.69
C ALA A 25 16.40 -2.24 0.56
N THR A 26 16.83 -2.56 -0.66
CA THR A 26 15.91 -2.79 -1.79
C THR A 26 15.08 -4.07 -1.61
N ILE A 27 15.66 -5.15 -1.06
CA ILE A 27 14.93 -6.38 -0.73
C ILE A 27 13.87 -6.13 0.36
N TYR A 28 14.19 -5.34 1.39
CA TYR A 28 13.22 -4.96 2.42
C TYR A 28 12.03 -4.16 1.86
N LEU A 29 12.28 -3.26 0.89
CA LEU A 29 11.22 -2.54 0.17
C LEU A 29 10.36 -3.46 -0.70
N ASN A 30 10.94 -4.49 -1.30
CA ASN A 30 10.24 -5.39 -2.23
C ASN A 30 9.46 -6.51 -1.54
N ARG A 31 9.75 -6.86 -0.28
CA ARG A 31 9.07 -7.94 0.47
C ARG A 31 7.72 -7.55 1.07
N GLY A 32 7.29 -6.30 0.92
CA GLY A 32 6.06 -5.80 1.53
C GLY A 32 4.86 -5.65 0.60
N HIS A 33 4.93 -6.14 -0.65
CA HIS A 33 3.81 -6.01 -1.59
C HIS A 33 2.67 -6.95 -1.25
N CYS A 34 1.43 -6.47 -1.43
CA CYS A 34 0.24 -7.23 -1.11
C CYS A 34 -0.40 -7.76 -2.38
N ARG A 35 -0.66 -9.06 -2.42
CA ARG A 35 -1.31 -9.71 -3.56
C ARG A 35 -2.82 -9.63 -3.38
N HIS A 36 -3.49 -8.83 -4.21
CA HIS A 36 -4.95 -8.72 -4.23
C HIS A 36 -5.53 -9.42 -5.47
N ARG A 37 -6.82 -9.78 -5.45
CA ARG A 37 -7.50 -10.49 -6.55
C ARG A 37 -7.36 -9.81 -7.91
N ASN A 38 -7.18 -8.48 -7.92
CA ASN A 38 -7.09 -7.65 -9.13
C ASN A 38 -5.67 -7.14 -9.40
N GLY A 39 -4.65 -7.85 -8.91
CA GLY A 39 -3.23 -7.54 -9.08
C GLY A 39 -2.50 -7.24 -7.77
N THR A 40 -1.20 -7.00 -7.89
CA THR A 40 -0.32 -6.65 -6.76
C THR A 40 -0.45 -5.17 -6.42
N ILE A 41 -0.57 -4.86 -5.13
CA ILE A 41 -0.57 -3.50 -4.58
C ILE A 41 0.81 -3.28 -3.96
N LYS A 42 1.47 -2.18 -4.31
CA LYS A 42 2.81 -1.92 -3.78
C LYS A 42 2.76 -1.65 -2.28
N ASN A 43 3.83 -1.99 -1.58
CA ASN A 43 3.97 -1.62 -0.17
C ASN A 43 3.81 -0.10 0.03
N GLY A 44 2.93 0.32 0.93
CA GLY A 44 2.58 1.73 1.16
C GLY A 44 1.53 2.30 0.20
N GLU A 45 1.14 1.56 -0.84
CA GLU A 45 0.14 2.02 -1.81
C GLU A 45 -1.28 1.74 -1.30
N THR A 46 -2.21 2.61 -1.71
CA THR A 46 -3.63 2.44 -1.44
C THR A 46 -4.43 2.36 -2.73
N ARG A 47 -5.37 1.41 -2.80
CA ARG A 47 -6.21 1.16 -3.97
C ARG A 47 -7.70 1.17 -3.63
N ASN A 48 -8.48 1.91 -4.40
CA ASN A 48 -9.93 1.96 -4.25
C ASN A 48 -10.59 0.83 -5.04
N ILE A 49 -11.35 -0.02 -4.35
CA ILE A 49 -11.99 -1.21 -4.91
C ILE A 49 -13.48 -0.93 -5.12
N LYS A 50 -14.02 -1.42 -6.24
CA LYS A 50 -15.45 -1.33 -6.59
C LYS A 50 -16.27 -2.48 -5.98
N ARG A 51 -15.73 -3.70 -5.94
CA ARG A 51 -16.36 -4.90 -5.36
C ARG A 51 -15.29 -5.76 -4.66
N PRO A 52 -15.31 -5.91 -3.33
CA PRO A 52 -16.16 -5.19 -2.36
C PRO A 52 -15.89 -3.67 -2.38
N CYS A 53 -16.88 -2.84 -2.02
CA CYS A 53 -16.72 -1.39 -1.96
C CYS A 53 -15.88 -1.02 -0.74
N ALA A 54 -14.57 -0.92 -0.93
CA ALA A 54 -13.60 -0.71 0.13
C ALA A 54 -12.34 -0.04 -0.41
N ARG A 55 -11.58 0.58 0.49
CA ARG A 55 -10.23 1.05 0.24
C ARG A 55 -9.25 0.03 0.79
N ALA A 56 -8.36 -0.49 -0.05
CA ALA A 56 -7.36 -1.47 0.34
C ALA A 56 -5.98 -0.81 0.42
N THR A 57 -5.37 -0.85 1.58
CA THR A 57 -4.03 -0.29 1.84
C THR A 57 -3.06 -1.42 2.12
N CYS A 58 -1.93 -1.42 1.43
CA CYS A 58 -0.88 -2.39 1.66
C CYS A 58 0.19 -1.82 2.59
N SER A 59 0.51 -2.54 3.66
CA SER A 59 1.58 -2.16 4.59
C SER A 59 2.36 -3.38 5.05
N GLY A 60 3.62 -3.49 4.65
CA GLY A 60 4.54 -4.56 5.04
C GLY A 60 4.03 -5.96 4.70
N GLY A 61 3.37 -6.13 3.56
CA GLY A 61 2.76 -7.41 3.13
C GLY A 61 1.38 -7.68 3.72
N ASN A 62 0.89 -6.81 4.61
CA ASN A 62 -0.46 -6.89 5.17
C ASN A 62 -1.42 -6.01 4.37
N LEU A 63 -2.54 -6.60 3.94
CA LEU A 63 -3.58 -5.90 3.22
C LEU A 63 -4.71 -5.51 4.19
N VAL A 64 -4.85 -4.21 4.43
CA VAL A 64 -5.89 -3.64 5.31
C VAL A 64 -7.04 -3.11 4.45
N PHE A 65 -8.27 -3.52 4.78
CA PHE A 65 -9.47 -3.03 4.10
C PHE A 65 -10.23 -2.05 4.98
N GLN A 66 -10.48 -0.87 4.45
CA GLN A 66 -11.39 0.11 5.03
C GLN A 66 -12.72 0.06 4.26
N MET A 67 -13.77 -0.41 4.92
CA MET A 67 -15.12 -0.48 4.37
C MET A 67 -15.85 0.86 4.56
N CYS A 68 -16.97 1.03 3.85
CA CYS A 68 -17.88 2.16 4.07
C CYS A 68 -18.45 2.12 5.50
N ASN A 69 -18.73 3.30 6.05
CA ASN A 69 -19.43 3.40 7.33
C ASN A 69 -20.81 2.74 7.23
N LEU A 70 -21.24 2.13 8.34
CA LEU A 70 -22.59 1.63 8.47
C LEU A 70 -23.55 2.83 8.46
N VAL A 71 -24.51 2.81 7.54
CA VAL A 71 -25.53 3.85 7.43
C VAL A 71 -26.83 3.24 7.92
N THR A 72 -27.26 3.63 9.11
CA THR A 72 -28.54 3.20 9.70
C THR A 72 -29.60 4.23 9.37
N ASN A 73 -30.76 3.79 8.90
CA ASN A 73 -31.89 4.69 8.70
C ASN A 73 -32.73 4.74 9.98
N THR A 74 -32.81 5.92 10.60
CA THR A 74 -33.59 6.14 11.83
C THR A 74 -34.85 6.95 11.56
N ASP A 75 -35.05 7.45 10.34
CA ASP A 75 -36.14 8.36 9.98
C ASP A 75 -36.85 7.89 8.69
N ASP A 76 -38.18 7.78 8.72
CA ASP A 76 -38.97 7.31 7.58
C ASP A 76 -38.95 8.25 6.37
N LYS A 77 -38.51 9.51 6.52
CA LYS A 77 -38.34 10.46 5.40
C LYS A 77 -36.96 10.37 4.74
N CYS A 78 -36.07 9.57 5.31
CA CYS A 78 -34.75 9.31 4.78
C CYS A 78 -34.71 7.94 4.08
N GLN A 79 -33.91 7.84 3.03
CA GLN A 79 -33.67 6.60 2.30
C GLN A 79 -32.17 6.37 2.12
N VAL A 80 -31.73 5.11 2.28
CA VAL A 80 -30.34 4.73 2.04
C VAL A 80 -30.14 4.49 0.55
N VAL A 81 -29.42 5.40 -0.10
CA VAL A 81 -29.12 5.34 -1.53
C VAL A 81 -27.71 4.79 -1.72
N LYS A 82 -27.58 3.73 -2.52
CA LYS A 82 -26.28 3.14 -2.85
C LYS A 82 -25.58 3.92 -3.96
N GLY A 83 -24.35 4.36 -3.69
CA GLY A 83 -23.51 5.02 -4.68
C GLY A 83 -23.00 4.09 -5.79
N LYS A 84 -22.45 4.69 -6.86
CA LYS A 84 -21.84 3.99 -8.01
C LYS A 84 -20.38 4.43 -8.14
N GLY A 85 -19.50 3.53 -8.58
CA GLY A 85 -18.08 3.85 -8.80
C GLY A 85 -17.12 2.98 -7.98
N ARG A 86 -15.97 3.53 -7.61
CA ARG A 86 -15.02 2.92 -6.65
C ARG A 86 -15.16 3.60 -5.28
N TYR A 87 -14.56 3.05 -4.23
CA TYR A 87 -14.54 3.74 -2.93
C TYR A 87 -13.94 5.16 -3.08
N PRO A 88 -14.49 6.21 -2.45
CA PRO A 88 -15.68 6.23 -1.58
C PRO A 88 -17.02 6.47 -2.30
N GLU A 89 -17.03 6.60 -3.62
CA GLU A 89 -18.23 6.90 -4.42
C GLU A 89 -19.25 5.77 -4.40
N CYS A 90 -18.82 4.51 -4.28
CA CYS A 90 -19.71 3.37 -4.16
C CYS A 90 -20.36 3.19 -2.77
N CYS A 91 -20.01 4.03 -1.79
CA CYS A 91 -20.55 3.92 -0.45
C CYS A 91 -22.03 4.35 -0.38
N PRO A 92 -22.84 3.70 0.47
CA PRO A 92 -24.21 4.11 0.73
C PRO A 92 -24.24 5.49 1.41
N ARG A 93 -25.26 6.29 1.10
CA ARG A 93 -25.53 7.60 1.70
C ARG A 93 -26.99 7.69 2.11
N LEU A 94 -27.29 8.44 3.17
CA LEU A 94 -28.67 8.82 3.50
C LEU A 94 -29.07 10.01 2.64
N TYR A 95 -30.23 9.90 2.02
CA TYR A 95 -30.89 10.98 1.34
C TYR A 95 -32.23 11.22 2.03
N CYS A 96 -32.40 12.39 2.63
CA CYS A 96 -33.63 12.80 3.28
C CYS A 96 -34.30 13.86 2.40
N SER A 97 -35.59 13.68 2.14
CA SER A 97 -36.38 14.63 1.36
C SER A 97 -37.11 15.64 2.24
#